data_AF-A0A975AF30-F1
#
_entry.id   AF-A0A975AF30-F1
#
_cell.length_a   1.000
_cell.length_b   1.000
_cell.length_c   1.000
_cell.angle_alpha   90.00
_cell.angle_beta   90.00
_cell.angle_gamma   90.00
#
_symmetry.space_group_name_H-M   'P 1'
#
loop_
_entity.id
_entity.type
_entity.pdbx_description
1 polymer ?
#
loop_
_entity_poly.entity_id
_entity_poly.type
_entity_poly.pdbx_seq_one_letter_code
_entity_poly.pdbx_strand_id
1 'polypeptide(L)'
;MKLGKYDDIKNVLIKFQQGYKERNLENVDSFIEELFLDMDDISVLGTAIGEIFLGKYDVRELIEGDWKYWGDLNIDCENMRISTEGEVAWFSTSGYVKHVFEDSEERDNRYLEFIKNSFNNQELTCKQKLTFINWVLALTYHKRDESKREYLWPLCLSGVLVKYEDNWKIKHLHFSMSKANFPDERFENSNECIERYNEQKASISRENVISKDMEKFLNDFENECMCKKQISNDLVGKYFGIESLPYVIGPDNQFYNGTDMIREFFNESNINNIAINMEQTVVSKSGKITWIMANGILKQKFTEEELVECCMEELGNLFESNLASKEKLFSIQRSIAYVLKECSSGYNYTCPIRMTAVILNKEDRLVFNSIHFSFPFYWLLEGKVDGIKL
;
A
#
# COMPACT_ATOMS: atom_id res chain seq x y z
N MET A 1 16.54 -31.19 15.24
CA MET A 1 16.80 -30.02 14.37
C MET A 1 16.43 -28.80 15.20
N LYS A 2 17.37 -27.91 15.54
CA LYS A 2 17.02 -26.68 16.26
C LYS A 2 16.36 -25.76 15.25
N LEU A 3 15.05 -25.57 15.39
CA LEU A 3 14.33 -24.53 14.65
C LEU A 3 15.04 -23.19 14.91
N GLY A 4 15.27 -22.41 13.86
CA GLY A 4 15.73 -21.04 13.92
C GLY A 4 14.80 -20.18 14.78
N LYS A 5 15.33 -19.04 15.27
CA LYS A 5 14.67 -18.15 16.24
C LYS A 5 13.25 -17.72 15.83
N TYR A 6 12.92 -17.78 14.54
CA TYR A 6 11.66 -17.26 14.00
C TYR A 6 10.92 -18.27 13.10
N ASP A 7 11.28 -19.55 13.13
CA ASP A 7 10.72 -20.55 12.20
C ASP A 7 9.20 -20.68 12.35
N ASP A 8 8.67 -20.60 13.57
CA ASP A 8 7.22 -20.68 13.81
C ASP A 8 6.47 -19.48 13.20
N ILE A 9 7.07 -18.28 13.22
CA ILE A 9 6.49 -17.08 12.61
C ILE A 9 6.54 -17.20 11.08
N LYS A 10 7.68 -17.66 10.53
CA LYS A 10 7.81 -17.94 9.09
C LYS A 10 6.77 -18.96 8.63
N ASN A 11 6.54 -20.01 9.43
CA ASN A 11 5.56 -21.05 9.13
C ASN A 11 4.13 -20.50 9.01
N VAL A 12 3.76 -19.48 9.79
CA VAL A 12 2.44 -18.83 9.63
C VAL A 12 2.30 -18.23 8.23
N LEU A 13 3.31 -17.51 7.73
CA LEU A 13 3.24 -16.91 6.39
C LEU A 13 3.37 -17.93 5.26
N ILE A 14 4.13 -19.01 5.46
CA ILE A 14 4.20 -20.13 4.51
C ILE A 14 2.81 -20.75 4.35
N LYS A 15 2.09 -20.99 5.45
CA LYS A 15 0.71 -21.49 5.43
C LYS A 15 -0.25 -20.47 4.80
N PHE A 16 -0.09 -19.19 5.13
CA PHE A 16 -0.88 -18.11 4.53
C PHE A 16 -0.76 -18.11 3.01
N GLN A 17 0.47 -18.12 2.49
CA GLN A 17 0.74 -18.23 1.05
C GLN A 17 0.19 -19.53 0.45
N GLN A 18 0.32 -20.66 1.16
CA GLN A 18 -0.20 -21.93 0.68
C GLN A 18 -1.72 -21.90 0.50
N GLY A 19 -2.46 -21.25 1.41
CA GLY A 19 -3.90 -21.03 1.22
C GLY A 19 -4.22 -20.23 -0.04
N TYR A 20 -3.47 -19.16 -0.33
CA TYR A 20 -3.60 -18.37 -1.58
C TYR A 20 -3.19 -19.13 -2.84
N LYS A 21 -2.35 -20.16 -2.71
CA LYS A 21 -1.97 -21.05 -3.81
C LYS A 21 -3.04 -22.10 -4.08
N GLU A 22 -3.65 -22.64 -3.03
CA GLU A 22 -4.69 -23.68 -3.13
C GLU A 22 -6.05 -23.11 -3.52
N ARG A 23 -6.42 -21.94 -2.97
CA ARG A 23 -7.69 -21.23 -3.22
C ARG A 23 -8.93 -22.11 -3.05
N ASN A 24 -8.87 -23.09 -2.16
CA ASN A 24 -10.00 -23.98 -1.94
C ASN A 24 -11.09 -23.27 -1.13
N LEU A 25 -12.13 -22.77 -1.78
CA LEU A 25 -13.23 -22.03 -1.15
C LEU A 25 -13.93 -22.81 -0.02
N GLU A 26 -13.88 -24.14 -0.02
CA GLU A 26 -14.43 -24.98 1.06
C GLU A 26 -13.63 -24.86 2.37
N ASN A 27 -12.37 -24.41 2.30
CA ASN A 27 -11.44 -24.36 3.42
C ASN A 27 -11.28 -22.96 4.02
N VAL A 28 -11.98 -21.93 3.50
CA VAL A 28 -11.81 -20.52 3.95
C VAL A 28 -11.98 -20.42 5.47
N ASP A 29 -13.02 -21.01 6.03
CA ASP A 29 -13.28 -20.95 7.47
C ASP A 29 -12.15 -21.58 8.29
N SER A 30 -11.69 -22.77 7.90
CA SER A 30 -10.57 -23.45 8.56
C SER A 30 -9.25 -22.67 8.44
N PHE A 31 -9.02 -22.00 7.30
CA PHE A 31 -7.84 -21.16 7.08
C PHE A 31 -7.84 -19.95 8.01
N ILE A 32 -8.99 -19.29 8.18
CA ILE A 32 -9.15 -18.17 9.11
C ILE A 32 -8.92 -18.64 10.55
N GLU A 33 -9.54 -19.74 10.97
CA GLU A 33 -9.38 -20.30 12.32
C GLU A 33 -7.94 -20.72 12.61
N GLU A 34 -7.24 -21.27 11.62
CA GLU A 34 -5.86 -21.71 11.78
C GLU A 34 -4.88 -20.53 11.89
N LEU A 35 -5.02 -19.49 11.07
CA LEU A 35 -4.00 -18.46 10.94
C LEU A 35 -4.31 -17.17 11.66
N PHE A 36 -5.58 -16.83 11.86
CA PHE A 36 -5.99 -15.57 12.49
C PHE A 36 -6.43 -15.79 13.93
N LEU A 37 -6.32 -14.74 14.75
CA LEU A 37 -6.75 -14.80 16.13
C LEU A 37 -8.28 -14.74 16.22
N ASP A 38 -8.93 -15.68 16.87
CA ASP A 38 -10.40 -15.78 16.96
C ASP A 38 -11.03 -14.72 17.90
N MET A 39 -10.83 -13.43 17.60
CA MET A 39 -11.40 -12.29 18.33
C MET A 39 -11.82 -11.18 17.36
N ASP A 40 -12.78 -10.35 17.76
CA ASP A 40 -13.32 -9.22 16.96
C ASP A 40 -12.29 -8.11 16.64
N ASP A 41 -11.09 -8.18 17.23
CA ASP A 41 -10.01 -7.21 17.09
C ASP A 41 -8.93 -7.68 16.08
N ILE A 42 -9.29 -8.45 15.05
CA ILE A 42 -8.42 -8.64 13.87
C ILE A 42 -8.62 -7.45 12.94
N SER A 43 -7.56 -7.03 12.24
CA SER A 43 -7.70 -6.06 11.16
C SER A 43 -6.87 -6.39 9.93
N VAL A 44 -7.41 -6.19 8.74
CA VAL A 44 -6.66 -6.28 7.49
C VAL A 44 -6.89 -5.02 6.67
N LEU A 45 -5.78 -4.39 6.26
CA LEU A 45 -5.79 -3.32 5.28
C LEU A 45 -5.45 -3.92 3.91
N GLY A 46 -6.44 -3.97 3.02
CA GLY A 46 -6.26 -4.43 1.64
C GLY A 46 -5.53 -3.40 0.79
N THR A 47 -5.64 -3.50 -0.53
CA THR A 47 -4.89 -2.63 -1.46
C THR A 47 -5.64 -1.37 -1.88
N ALA A 48 -6.97 -1.35 -1.87
CA ALA A 48 -7.79 -0.23 -2.36
C ALA A 48 -8.35 0.68 -1.23
N ILE A 49 -9.02 1.78 -1.60
CA ILE A 49 -9.78 2.57 -0.62
C ILE A 49 -11.01 1.75 -0.20
N GLY A 50 -11.39 1.83 1.05
CA GLY A 50 -12.52 1.09 1.59
C GLY A 50 -12.18 -0.34 1.99
N GLU A 51 -10.99 -0.83 1.64
CA GLU A 51 -10.52 -2.16 2.02
C GLU A 51 -9.94 -2.18 3.43
N ILE A 52 -10.77 -1.82 4.40
CA ILE A 52 -10.50 -1.96 5.84
C ILE A 52 -11.45 -3.03 6.36
N PHE A 53 -10.90 -4.20 6.68
CA PHE A 53 -11.65 -5.35 7.14
C PHE A 53 -11.41 -5.55 8.63
N LEU A 54 -12.47 -5.48 9.43
CA LEU A 54 -12.39 -5.52 10.89
C LEU A 54 -13.13 -6.75 11.44
N GLY A 55 -12.45 -7.53 12.26
CA GLY A 55 -13.00 -8.76 12.81
C GLY A 55 -13.03 -9.92 11.83
N LYS A 56 -13.42 -11.09 12.35
CA LYS A 56 -13.30 -12.37 11.65
C LYS A 56 -14.13 -12.43 10.35
N TYR A 57 -15.34 -11.87 10.38
CA TYR A 57 -16.27 -11.94 9.25
C TYR A 57 -15.75 -11.16 8.04
N ASP A 58 -15.39 -9.89 8.23
CA ASP A 58 -14.86 -9.04 7.16
C ASP A 58 -13.57 -9.61 6.56
N VAL A 59 -12.67 -10.10 7.41
CA VAL A 59 -11.42 -10.73 6.97
C VAL A 59 -11.69 -11.99 6.16
N ARG A 60 -12.66 -12.81 6.57
CA ARG A 60 -13.10 -13.99 5.82
C ARG A 60 -13.62 -13.60 4.43
N GLU A 61 -14.44 -12.55 4.33
CA GLU A 61 -14.94 -12.05 3.04
C GLU A 61 -13.80 -11.57 2.13
N LEU A 62 -12.81 -10.86 2.67
CA LEU A 62 -11.61 -10.48 1.91
C LEU A 62 -10.88 -11.70 1.36
N ILE A 63 -10.53 -12.66 2.21
CA ILE A 63 -9.78 -13.86 1.78
C ILE A 63 -10.57 -14.64 0.71
N GLU A 64 -11.88 -14.79 0.90
CA GLU A 64 -12.74 -15.45 -0.09
C GLU A 64 -12.76 -14.68 -1.43
N GLY A 65 -12.84 -13.35 -1.39
CA GLY A 65 -12.77 -12.48 -2.56
C GLY A 65 -11.44 -12.60 -3.29
N ASP A 66 -10.33 -12.56 -2.56
CA ASP A 66 -8.98 -12.68 -3.09
C ASP A 66 -8.75 -14.01 -3.80
N TRP A 67 -9.21 -15.11 -3.18
CA TRP A 67 -9.11 -16.46 -3.74
C TRP A 67 -9.88 -16.59 -5.04
N LYS A 68 -11.00 -15.88 -5.20
CA LYS A 68 -11.79 -15.87 -6.43
C LYS A 68 -11.19 -15.00 -7.53
N TYR A 69 -10.68 -13.80 -7.19
CA TYR A 69 -10.57 -12.73 -8.19
C TYR A 69 -9.25 -11.96 -8.23
N TRP A 70 -8.38 -12.06 -7.22
CA TRP A 70 -7.20 -11.19 -7.16
C TRP A 70 -6.13 -11.66 -8.15
N GLY A 71 -5.08 -12.34 -7.70
CA GLY A 71 -4.07 -12.90 -8.59
C GLY A 71 -3.12 -13.78 -7.80
N ASP A 72 -2.19 -14.45 -8.46
CA ASP A 72 -1.32 -15.44 -7.82
C ASP A 72 -0.33 -14.76 -6.87
N LEU A 73 -0.65 -14.77 -5.58
CA LEU A 73 0.16 -14.18 -4.53
C LEU A 73 1.41 -15.03 -4.27
N ASN A 74 2.56 -14.36 -4.26
CA ASN A 74 3.83 -14.89 -3.81
C ASN A 74 4.48 -13.91 -2.83
N ILE A 75 4.95 -14.42 -1.70
CA ILE A 75 5.55 -13.69 -0.60
C ILE A 75 6.94 -14.27 -0.35
N ASP A 76 7.93 -13.39 -0.21
CA ASP A 76 9.28 -13.79 0.18
C ASP A 76 9.30 -14.21 1.66
N CYS A 77 9.14 -15.50 1.92
CA CYS A 77 9.18 -16.05 3.26
C CYS A 77 10.61 -16.20 3.80
N GLU A 78 11.63 -16.08 2.95
CA GLU A 78 13.01 -16.29 3.35
C GLU A 78 13.64 -15.02 3.89
N ASN A 79 13.44 -13.91 3.17
CA ASN A 79 14.08 -12.61 3.45
C ASN A 79 13.19 -11.65 4.25
N MET A 80 12.16 -12.16 4.92
CA MET A 80 11.27 -11.33 5.74
C MET A 80 12.02 -10.68 6.92
N ARG A 81 11.67 -9.44 7.21
CA ARG A 81 12.07 -8.77 8.45
C ARG A 81 11.12 -9.17 9.57
N ILE A 82 11.66 -9.66 10.68
CA ILE A 82 10.88 -10.09 11.85
C ILE A 82 11.48 -9.45 13.10
N SER A 83 10.61 -8.89 13.93
CA SER A 83 10.93 -8.40 15.26
C SER A 83 9.95 -9.01 16.26
N THR A 84 10.40 -9.19 17.50
CA THR A 84 9.62 -9.86 18.56
C THR A 84 9.84 -9.17 19.89
N GLU A 85 8.78 -8.97 20.66
CA GLU A 85 8.84 -8.53 22.06
C GLU A 85 7.75 -9.27 22.87
N GLY A 86 8.18 -10.17 23.76
CA GLY A 86 7.25 -11.03 24.51
C GLY A 86 6.41 -11.90 23.59
N GLU A 87 5.09 -11.86 23.79
CA GLU A 87 4.10 -12.65 23.03
C GLU A 87 3.62 -11.93 21.75
N VAL A 88 4.36 -10.92 21.29
CA VAL A 88 4.04 -10.14 20.07
C VAL A 88 5.21 -10.23 19.10
N ALA A 89 4.89 -10.47 17.84
CA ALA A 89 5.82 -10.39 16.72
C ALA A 89 5.25 -9.45 15.66
N TRP A 90 6.11 -8.77 14.92
CA TRP A 90 5.71 -8.04 13.73
C TRP A 90 6.71 -8.28 12.62
N PHE A 91 6.20 -8.21 11.40
CA PHE A 91 6.99 -8.52 10.23
C PHE A 91 6.73 -7.57 9.08
N SER A 92 7.66 -7.56 8.14
CA SER A 92 7.47 -6.97 6.83
C SER A 92 8.25 -7.75 5.80
N THR A 93 7.67 -7.95 4.63
CA THR A 93 8.29 -8.72 3.55
C THR A 93 7.82 -8.25 2.19
N SER A 94 8.66 -8.44 1.18
CA SER A 94 8.32 -8.23 -0.22
C SER A 94 7.58 -9.43 -0.79
N GLY A 95 6.95 -9.23 -1.93
CA GLY A 95 6.28 -10.25 -2.69
C GLY A 95 5.85 -9.73 -4.05
N TYR A 96 5.02 -10.51 -4.72
CA TYR A 96 4.33 -10.07 -5.91
C TYR A 96 2.96 -10.74 -6.04
N VAL A 97 2.09 -10.10 -6.81
CA VAL A 97 0.87 -10.72 -7.31
C VAL A 97 1.05 -10.94 -8.80
N LYS A 98 1.00 -12.19 -9.25
CA LYS A 98 1.10 -12.52 -10.67
C LYS A 98 -0.28 -12.43 -11.32
N HIS A 99 -0.35 -11.67 -12.40
CA HIS A 99 -1.52 -11.58 -13.29
C HIS A 99 -1.15 -12.01 -14.70
N VAL A 100 -2.09 -12.66 -15.38
CA VAL A 100 -1.96 -13.02 -16.79
C VAL A 100 -2.86 -12.11 -17.62
N PHE A 101 -2.26 -11.43 -18.59
CA PHE A 101 -2.95 -10.59 -19.57
C PHE A 101 -2.99 -11.33 -20.90
N GLU A 102 -4.17 -11.41 -21.51
CA GLU A 102 -4.37 -12.08 -22.79
C GLU A 102 -5.05 -11.15 -23.79
N ASP A 103 -4.73 -11.28 -25.07
CA ASP A 103 -5.42 -10.54 -26.12
C ASP A 103 -6.68 -11.31 -26.52
N SER A 104 -7.83 -10.85 -26.04
CA SER A 104 -9.12 -11.48 -26.25
C SER A 104 -10.22 -10.45 -26.46
N GLU A 105 -11.23 -10.80 -27.26
CA GLU A 105 -12.39 -9.95 -27.50
C GLU A 105 -13.14 -9.62 -26.20
N GLU A 106 -13.18 -10.55 -25.24
CA GLU A 106 -13.77 -10.30 -23.92
C GLU A 106 -13.03 -9.20 -23.15
N ARG A 107 -11.69 -9.22 -23.17
CA ARG A 107 -10.88 -8.15 -22.58
C ARG A 107 -11.14 -6.82 -23.26
N ASP A 108 -11.14 -6.78 -24.59
CA ASP A 108 -11.38 -5.57 -25.36
C ASP A 108 -12.76 -4.99 -25.05
N ASN A 109 -13.79 -5.85 -24.96
CA ASN A 109 -15.14 -5.45 -24.58
C ASN A 109 -15.20 -4.89 -23.15
N ARG A 110 -14.48 -5.48 -22.19
CA ARG A 110 -14.39 -4.96 -20.82
C ARG A 110 -13.73 -3.57 -20.78
N TYR A 111 -12.64 -3.36 -21.51
CA TYR A 111 -12.01 -2.03 -21.58
C TYR A 111 -12.89 -1.01 -22.30
N LEU A 112 -13.59 -1.41 -23.35
CA LEU A 112 -14.54 -0.53 -24.03
C LEU A 112 -15.66 -0.10 -23.08
N GLU A 113 -16.19 -1.03 -22.27
CA GLU A 113 -17.21 -0.72 -21.27
C GLU A 113 -16.67 0.19 -20.17
N PHE A 114 -15.44 -0.06 -19.70
CA PHE A 114 -14.75 0.84 -18.77
C PHE A 114 -14.61 2.26 -19.32
N ILE A 115 -14.17 2.40 -20.58
CA ILE A 115 -14.06 3.69 -21.27
C ILE A 115 -15.42 4.37 -21.42
N LYS A 116 -16.49 3.64 -21.74
CA LYS A 116 -17.86 4.20 -21.80
C LYS A 116 -18.31 4.71 -20.43
N ASN A 117 -18.03 3.98 -19.36
CA ASN A 117 -18.35 4.43 -18.00
C ASN A 117 -17.61 5.72 -17.66
N SER A 118 -16.31 5.81 -17.96
CA SER A 118 -15.53 7.04 -17.78
C SER A 118 -16.04 8.20 -18.65
N PHE A 119 -16.46 7.94 -19.89
CA PHE A 119 -17.05 8.94 -20.77
C PHE A 119 -18.38 9.50 -20.22
N ASN A 120 -19.19 8.63 -19.64
CA ASN A 120 -20.50 8.98 -19.07
C ASN A 120 -20.43 9.58 -17.64
N ASN A 121 -19.27 9.53 -16.98
CA ASN A 121 -19.09 10.12 -15.65
C ASN A 121 -19.38 11.63 -15.69
N GLN A 122 -20.42 12.10 -14.99
CA GLN A 122 -20.85 13.51 -15.07
C GLN A 122 -20.01 14.46 -14.21
N GLU A 123 -19.15 13.93 -13.34
CA GLU A 123 -18.31 14.71 -12.41
C GLU A 123 -17.04 15.24 -13.09
N LEU A 124 -16.59 14.55 -14.14
CA LEU A 124 -15.38 14.91 -14.87
C LEU A 124 -15.63 15.93 -15.99
N THR A 125 -14.71 16.87 -16.16
CA THR A 125 -14.67 17.74 -17.33
C THR A 125 -14.34 16.95 -18.61
N CYS A 126 -14.69 17.49 -19.78
CA CYS A 126 -14.32 16.87 -21.06
C CYS A 126 -12.81 16.64 -21.20
N LYS A 127 -11.97 17.57 -20.69
CA LYS A 127 -10.50 17.42 -20.72
C LYS A 127 -10.07 16.20 -19.89
N GLN A 128 -10.53 16.09 -18.63
CA GLN A 128 -10.21 14.96 -17.75
C GLN A 128 -10.67 13.62 -18.33
N LYS A 129 -11.86 13.56 -18.92
CA LYS A 129 -12.34 12.34 -19.59
C LYS A 129 -11.43 11.91 -20.72
N LEU A 130 -11.10 12.82 -21.64
CA LEU A 130 -10.28 12.51 -22.81
C LEU A 130 -8.87 12.08 -22.43
N THR A 131 -8.23 12.75 -21.47
CA THR A 131 -6.88 12.41 -21.01
C THR A 131 -6.85 11.10 -20.22
N PHE A 132 -7.86 10.83 -19.39
CA PHE A 132 -8.02 9.54 -18.70
C PHE A 132 -8.20 8.39 -19.71
N ILE A 133 -9.10 8.55 -20.68
CA ILE A 133 -9.32 7.55 -21.74
C ILE A 133 -8.04 7.33 -22.54
N ASN A 134 -7.30 8.40 -22.88
CA ASN A 134 -6.02 8.29 -23.57
C ASN A 134 -4.99 7.50 -22.76
N TRP A 135 -4.92 7.70 -21.44
CA TRP A 135 -4.05 6.92 -20.56
C TRP A 135 -4.43 5.44 -20.51
N VAL A 136 -5.72 5.12 -20.40
CA VAL A 136 -6.22 3.74 -20.46
C VAL A 136 -5.88 3.09 -21.81
N LEU A 137 -6.12 3.80 -22.92
CA LEU A 137 -5.77 3.32 -24.26
C LEU A 137 -4.27 3.10 -24.43
N ALA A 138 -3.42 3.98 -23.88
CA ALA A 138 -1.98 3.82 -23.91
C ALA A 138 -1.51 2.56 -23.18
N LEU A 139 -2.21 2.14 -22.12
CA LEU A 139 -1.92 0.90 -21.38
C LEU A 139 -2.49 -0.35 -22.05
N THR A 140 -3.59 -0.23 -22.79
CA THR A 140 -4.38 -1.39 -23.24
C THR A 140 -4.21 -1.70 -24.73
N TYR A 141 -4.01 -0.68 -25.56
CA TYR A 141 -4.00 -0.83 -27.01
C TYR A 141 -2.57 -0.78 -27.56
N HIS A 142 -1.80 -1.82 -27.29
CA HIS A 142 -0.44 -1.98 -27.80
C HIS A 142 -0.22 -3.42 -28.29
N LYS A 143 0.39 -3.57 -29.47
CA LYS A 143 0.54 -4.88 -30.11
C LYS A 143 1.71 -5.64 -29.49
N ARG A 144 1.42 -6.71 -28.75
CA ARG A 144 2.43 -7.69 -28.31
C ARG A 144 2.31 -8.97 -29.13
N ASP A 145 3.44 -9.62 -29.40
CA ASP A 145 3.50 -10.81 -30.25
C ASP A 145 3.04 -12.07 -29.50
N GLU A 146 2.96 -11.98 -28.16
CA GLU A 146 2.54 -13.04 -27.26
C GLU A 146 1.05 -12.91 -26.91
N SER A 147 0.30 -13.99 -27.08
CA SER A 147 -1.14 -14.05 -26.77
C SER A 147 -1.45 -14.07 -25.27
N LYS A 148 -0.47 -14.44 -24.42
CA LYS A 148 -0.57 -14.48 -22.96
C LYS A 148 0.70 -13.91 -22.35
N ARG A 149 0.56 -13.01 -21.39
CA ARG A 149 1.67 -12.24 -20.82
C ARG A 149 1.55 -12.21 -19.31
N GLU A 150 2.57 -12.68 -18.63
CA GLU A 150 2.61 -12.69 -17.18
C GLU A 150 3.24 -11.40 -16.64
N TYR A 151 2.57 -10.78 -15.68
CA TYR A 151 3.05 -9.58 -15.00
C TYR A 151 3.16 -9.87 -13.51
N LEU A 152 4.34 -9.62 -12.95
CA LEU A 152 4.60 -9.72 -11.52
C LEU A 152 4.46 -8.34 -10.91
N TRP A 153 3.36 -8.11 -10.22
CA TRP A 153 3.08 -6.83 -9.60
C TRP A 153 3.72 -6.76 -8.22
N PRO A 154 4.66 -5.84 -7.96
CA PRO A 154 5.35 -5.78 -6.69
C PRO A 154 4.40 -5.49 -5.52
N LEU A 155 4.53 -6.30 -4.48
CA LEU A 155 3.74 -6.22 -3.26
C LEU A 155 4.68 -6.09 -2.06
N CYS A 156 4.26 -5.36 -1.03
CA CYS A 156 4.79 -5.47 0.31
C CYS A 156 3.67 -5.91 1.26
N LEU A 157 4.00 -6.82 2.16
CA LEU A 157 3.12 -7.30 3.21
C LEU A 157 3.77 -6.99 4.56
N SER A 158 3.06 -6.28 5.42
CA SER A 158 3.44 -6.11 6.82
C SER A 158 2.33 -6.56 7.75
N GLY A 159 2.69 -7.01 8.95
CA GLY A 159 1.67 -7.46 9.90
C GLY A 159 2.17 -7.64 11.31
N VAL A 160 1.22 -7.93 12.20
CA VAL A 160 1.44 -8.25 13.60
C VAL A 160 0.87 -9.63 13.88
N LEU A 161 1.67 -10.46 14.55
CA LEU A 161 1.24 -11.73 15.12
C LEU A 161 1.26 -11.64 16.63
N VAL A 162 0.33 -12.34 17.27
CA VAL A 162 0.31 -12.54 18.71
C VAL A 162 0.34 -14.04 19.01
N LYS A 163 1.00 -14.39 20.09
CA LYS A 163 1.04 -15.78 20.55
C LYS A 163 -0.19 -16.08 21.39
N TYR A 164 -0.94 -17.10 20.99
CA TYR A 164 -2.18 -17.55 21.61
C TYR A 164 -2.18 -19.08 21.67
N GLU A 165 -2.38 -19.66 22.85
CA GLU A 165 -2.33 -21.12 23.07
C GLU A 165 -1.10 -21.78 22.40
N ASP A 166 0.08 -21.20 22.65
CA ASP A 166 1.38 -21.59 22.08
C ASP A 166 1.55 -21.47 20.56
N ASN A 167 0.55 -20.95 19.85
CA ASN A 167 0.59 -20.73 18.40
C ASN A 167 0.65 -19.25 18.05
N TRP A 168 1.42 -18.89 17.03
CA TRP A 168 1.39 -17.55 16.47
C TRP A 168 0.16 -17.37 15.58
N LYS A 169 -0.62 -16.32 15.85
CA LYS A 169 -1.82 -15.96 15.10
C LYS A 169 -1.71 -14.55 14.55
N ILE A 170 -2.13 -14.37 13.31
CA ILE A 170 -2.23 -13.08 12.64
C ILE A 170 -3.30 -12.25 13.34
N LYS A 171 -2.90 -11.04 13.73
CA LYS A 171 -3.75 -10.04 14.37
C LYS A 171 -3.97 -8.82 13.49
N HIS A 172 -2.97 -8.49 12.68
CA HIS A 172 -3.02 -7.39 11.74
C HIS A 172 -2.26 -7.73 10.45
N LEU A 173 -2.80 -7.34 9.30
CA LEU A 173 -2.09 -7.34 8.00
C LEU A 173 -2.32 -6.03 7.26
N HIS A 174 -1.34 -5.67 6.43
CA HIS A 174 -1.42 -4.58 5.47
C HIS A 174 -0.76 -5.00 4.16
N PHE A 175 -1.58 -5.06 3.11
CA PHE A 175 -1.19 -5.27 1.73
C PHE A 175 -0.95 -3.93 1.03
N SER A 176 0.21 -3.76 0.41
CA SER A 176 0.50 -2.58 -0.39
C SER A 176 1.11 -2.95 -1.73
N MET A 177 0.54 -2.39 -2.79
CA MET A 177 1.14 -2.43 -4.12
C MET A 177 2.08 -1.23 -4.24
N SER A 178 3.22 -1.43 -4.91
CA SER A 178 4.14 -0.31 -5.16
C SER A 178 3.43 0.76 -5.99
N LYS A 179 3.52 2.02 -5.55
CA LYS A 179 2.89 3.12 -6.27
C LYS A 179 3.43 3.23 -7.71
N ALA A 180 2.57 3.67 -8.62
CA ALA A 180 3.03 4.22 -9.89
C ALA A 180 3.60 5.64 -9.67
N ASN A 181 3.93 6.36 -10.74
CA ASN A 181 4.43 7.73 -10.65
C ASN A 181 3.48 8.65 -9.86
N PHE A 182 2.18 8.41 -10.01
CA PHE A 182 1.13 9.10 -9.26
C PHE A 182 0.20 8.09 -8.56
N PRO A 183 -0.48 8.48 -7.47
CA PRO A 183 -1.59 7.69 -6.92
C PRO A 183 -2.71 7.51 -7.95
N ASP A 184 -3.51 6.45 -7.79
CA ASP A 184 -4.62 6.15 -8.71
C ASP A 184 -5.70 7.24 -8.67
N GLU A 185 -6.02 7.66 -7.45
CA GLU A 185 -7.16 8.50 -7.16
C GLU A 185 -6.77 9.84 -6.57
N ARG A 186 -7.58 10.86 -6.89
CA ARG A 186 -7.52 12.19 -6.30
C ARG A 186 -8.91 12.62 -5.88
N PHE A 187 -9.00 13.34 -4.77
CA PHE A 187 -10.29 13.90 -4.34
C PHE A 187 -10.83 14.93 -5.34
N GLU A 188 -9.96 15.66 -6.02
CA GLU A 188 -10.37 16.63 -7.04
C GLU A 188 -11.05 16.02 -8.28
N ASN A 189 -10.92 14.70 -8.49
CA ASN A 189 -11.39 14.03 -9.70
C ASN A 189 -12.53 13.03 -9.45
N SER A 190 -12.91 12.76 -8.20
CA SER A 190 -13.81 11.65 -7.88
C SER A 190 -14.54 11.90 -6.57
N ASN A 191 -15.84 12.23 -6.63
CA ASN A 191 -16.65 12.30 -5.42
C ASN A 191 -16.81 10.90 -4.83
N GLU A 192 -16.89 9.86 -5.66
CA GLU A 192 -16.91 8.46 -5.22
C GLU A 192 -15.70 8.14 -4.33
N CYS A 193 -14.51 8.62 -4.70
CA CYS A 193 -13.31 8.47 -3.87
C CYS A 193 -13.47 9.15 -2.50
N ILE A 194 -14.02 10.37 -2.48
CA ILE A 194 -14.30 11.11 -1.24
C ILE A 194 -15.34 10.37 -0.39
N GLU A 195 -16.42 9.89 -1.01
CA GLU A 195 -17.50 9.15 -0.34
C GLU A 195 -16.94 7.87 0.29
N ARG A 196 -16.21 7.05 -0.47
CA ARG A 196 -15.58 5.82 0.05
C ARG A 196 -14.54 6.11 1.14
N TYR A 197 -13.79 7.22 1.04
CA TYR A 197 -12.88 7.66 2.09
C TYR A 197 -13.65 8.03 3.38
N ASN A 198 -14.80 8.69 3.24
CA ASN A 198 -15.64 9.09 4.36
C ASN A 198 -16.45 7.92 4.95
N GLU A 199 -16.90 6.96 4.15
CA GLU A 199 -17.63 5.77 4.61
C GLU A 199 -16.77 4.87 5.51
N GLN A 200 -15.46 4.81 5.26
CA GLN A 200 -14.52 4.14 6.17
C GLN A 200 -14.59 4.71 7.59
N LYS A 201 -14.91 6.00 7.74
CA LYS A 201 -15.11 6.62 9.05
C LYS A 201 -16.23 5.96 9.85
N ALA A 202 -17.30 5.54 9.16
CA ALA A 202 -18.46 4.95 9.81
C ALA A 202 -18.21 3.49 10.22
N SER A 203 -17.30 2.80 9.52
CA SER A 203 -17.00 1.39 9.70
C SER A 203 -16.02 1.13 10.85
N ILE A 204 -15.15 2.08 11.16
CA ILE A 204 -14.28 2.03 12.33
C ILE A 204 -15.12 2.35 13.58
N SER A 205 -15.42 1.33 14.40
CA SER A 205 -16.34 1.46 15.54
C SER A 205 -15.87 2.49 16.58
N ARG A 206 -16.83 3.07 17.33
CA ARG A 206 -16.60 4.04 18.41
C ARG A 206 -15.82 3.49 19.62
N GLU A 207 -15.44 2.21 19.62
CA GLU A 207 -14.73 1.56 20.73
C GLU A 207 -13.20 1.65 20.61
N ASN A 208 -12.67 2.09 19.46
CA ASN A 208 -11.24 2.41 19.29
C ASN A 208 -10.89 3.76 19.95
N VAL A 209 -10.78 3.76 21.28
CA VAL A 209 -10.38 4.95 22.02
C VAL A 209 -8.85 5.09 21.99
N ILE A 210 -8.35 5.97 21.13
CA ILE A 210 -6.96 6.40 21.18
C ILE A 210 -6.67 7.08 22.53
N SER A 211 -5.65 6.60 23.25
CA SER A 211 -5.24 7.26 24.49
C SER A 211 -4.70 8.67 24.19
N LYS A 212 -4.89 9.62 25.10
CA LYS A 212 -4.39 11.01 24.95
C LYS A 212 -2.88 11.07 24.67
N ASP A 213 -2.10 10.16 25.26
CA ASP A 213 -0.65 10.11 25.06
C ASP A 213 -0.29 9.67 23.63
N MET A 214 -1.03 8.71 23.08
CA MET A 214 -0.88 8.26 21.69
C MET A 214 -1.32 9.35 20.71
N GLU A 215 -2.47 9.97 20.95
CA GLU A 215 -2.97 11.08 20.12
C GLU A 215 -1.95 12.24 20.09
N LYS A 216 -1.43 12.63 21.26
CA LYS A 216 -0.38 13.63 21.36
C LYS A 216 0.88 13.19 20.61
N PHE A 217 1.32 11.94 20.77
CA PHE A 217 2.50 11.41 20.09
C PHE A 217 2.37 11.47 18.56
N LEU A 218 1.24 11.05 18.01
CA LEU A 218 0.99 11.09 16.57
C LEU A 218 0.86 12.53 16.03
N ASN A 219 0.18 13.41 16.78
CA ASN A 219 0.08 14.83 16.42
C ASN A 219 1.45 15.53 16.44
N ASP A 220 2.27 15.27 17.46
CA ASP A 220 3.62 15.82 17.56
C ASP A 220 4.50 15.30 16.40
N PHE A 221 4.38 14.01 16.07
CA PHE A 221 5.08 13.40 14.94
C PHE A 221 4.67 14.02 13.59
N GLU A 222 3.38 14.18 13.33
CA GLU A 222 2.87 14.83 12.12
C GLU A 222 3.42 16.25 11.99
N ASN A 223 3.28 17.07 13.03
CA ASN A 223 3.71 18.46 13.02
C ASN A 223 5.23 18.63 12.88
N GLU A 224 6.01 17.72 13.46
CA GLU A 224 7.46 17.86 13.46
C GLU A 224 8.15 17.15 12.31
N CYS A 225 7.60 16.04 11.81
CA CYS A 225 8.21 15.23 10.76
C CYS A 225 7.53 15.42 9.39
N MET A 226 6.20 15.54 9.33
CA MET A 226 5.48 15.61 8.05
C MET A 226 5.33 17.04 7.51
N CYS A 227 5.33 18.03 8.41
CA CYS A 227 5.14 19.44 8.05
C CYS A 227 6.46 20.24 7.90
N LYS A 228 7.63 19.62 8.15
CA LYS A 228 8.95 20.29 8.07
C LYS A 228 9.71 19.86 6.81
N LYS A 229 10.43 20.81 6.21
CA LYS A 229 11.25 20.56 5.00
C LYS A 229 12.57 19.84 5.26
N GLN A 230 13.04 19.78 6.51
CA GLN A 230 14.31 19.15 6.84
C GLN A 230 14.29 18.56 8.25
N ILE A 231 14.54 17.26 8.33
CA ILE A 231 14.60 16.46 9.55
C ILE A 231 16.07 16.19 9.90
N SER A 232 16.39 16.28 11.19
CA SER A 232 17.70 15.91 11.76
C SER A 232 17.69 14.48 12.33
N ASN A 233 18.88 13.88 12.51
CA ASN A 233 19.00 12.57 13.16
C ASN A 233 18.48 12.60 14.61
N ASP A 234 18.63 13.72 15.31
CA ASP A 234 18.06 13.89 16.66
C ASP A 234 16.53 13.82 16.66
N LEU A 235 15.90 14.41 15.64
CA LEU A 235 14.44 14.35 15.49
C LEU A 235 13.97 12.94 15.15
N VAL A 236 14.72 12.21 14.31
CA VAL A 236 14.45 10.78 14.09
C VAL A 236 14.58 10.00 15.41
N GLY A 237 15.63 10.25 16.19
CA GLY A 237 15.84 9.61 17.50
C GLY A 237 14.80 9.97 18.57
N LYS A 238 14.06 11.06 18.40
CA LYS A 238 12.90 11.41 19.24
C LYS A 238 11.74 10.45 19.00
N TYR A 239 11.43 10.14 17.75
CA TYR A 239 10.24 9.37 17.37
C TYR A 239 10.50 7.89 17.09
N PHE A 240 11.72 7.50 16.76
CA PHE A 240 12.07 6.13 16.41
C PHE A 240 12.97 5.49 17.46
N GLY A 241 12.70 4.21 17.76
CA GLY A 241 13.48 3.45 18.74
C GLY A 241 14.80 2.97 18.14
N ILE A 242 15.83 3.83 18.08
CA ILE A 242 17.13 3.57 17.43
C ILE A 242 17.72 2.22 17.84
N GLU A 243 17.70 1.91 19.13
CA GLU A 243 18.21 0.63 19.68
C GLU A 243 17.43 -0.62 19.25
N SER A 244 16.28 -0.45 18.58
CA SER A 244 15.42 -1.54 18.10
C SER A 244 15.43 -1.68 16.58
N LEU A 245 16.44 -1.14 15.89
CA LEU A 245 16.58 -1.20 14.43
C LEU A 245 15.29 -0.75 13.73
N PRO A 246 14.92 0.52 13.86
CA PRO A 246 13.67 1.01 13.30
C PRO A 246 13.73 1.05 11.78
N TYR A 247 12.57 1.06 11.13
CA TYR A 247 12.48 1.19 9.68
C TYR A 247 11.18 1.86 9.22
N VAL A 248 11.20 2.41 8.02
CA VAL A 248 10.02 2.92 7.31
C VAL A 248 9.92 2.22 5.96
N ILE A 249 8.71 1.84 5.57
CA ILE A 249 8.39 1.37 4.22
C ILE A 249 7.64 2.50 3.52
N GLY A 250 8.20 2.99 2.42
CA GLY A 250 7.59 4.04 1.60
C GLY A 250 6.43 3.52 0.74
N PRO A 251 5.60 4.40 0.16
CA PRO A 251 4.50 4.00 -0.73
C PRO A 251 4.94 3.29 -2.03
N ASP A 252 6.24 3.34 -2.34
CA ASP A 252 6.90 2.61 -3.42
C ASP A 252 7.41 1.23 -2.99
N ASN A 253 7.12 0.82 -1.74
CA ASN A 253 7.57 -0.40 -1.09
C ASN A 253 9.08 -0.49 -0.83
N GLN A 254 9.80 0.64 -0.86
CA GLN A 254 11.21 0.68 -0.46
C GLN A 254 11.39 0.72 1.06
N PHE A 255 12.43 0.05 1.55
CA PHE A 255 12.76 -0.03 2.98
C PHE A 255 13.86 0.97 3.36
N TYR A 256 13.56 1.83 4.32
CA TYR A 256 14.47 2.82 4.88
C TYR A 256 14.84 2.42 6.30
N ASN A 257 16.06 1.91 6.48
CA ASN A 257 16.50 1.24 7.71
C ASN A 257 17.41 2.12 8.56
N GLY A 258 17.08 2.23 9.85
CA GLY A 258 17.88 2.99 10.81
C GLY A 258 17.79 4.50 10.59
N THR A 259 18.49 5.23 11.45
CA THR A 259 18.32 6.69 11.58
C THR A 259 18.58 7.46 10.29
N ASP A 260 19.67 7.15 9.58
CA ASP A 260 20.10 7.92 8.42
C ASP A 260 19.16 7.75 7.22
N MET A 261 18.76 6.51 6.90
CA MET A 261 17.83 6.24 5.81
C MET A 261 16.42 6.73 6.12
N ILE A 262 15.96 6.64 7.38
CA ILE A 262 14.67 7.20 7.79
C ILE A 262 14.68 8.72 7.64
N ARG A 263 15.78 9.39 8.00
CA ARG A 263 15.94 10.82 7.76
C ARG A 263 15.90 11.15 6.27
N GLU A 264 16.62 10.40 5.45
CA GLU A 264 16.63 10.55 4.00
C GLU A 264 15.22 10.43 3.42
N PHE A 265 14.48 9.40 3.81
CA PHE A 265 13.07 9.22 3.43
C PHE A 265 12.25 10.48 3.67
N PHE A 266 12.25 11.03 4.89
CA PHE A 266 11.43 12.21 5.17
C PHE A 266 11.93 13.48 4.48
N ASN A 267 13.23 13.59 4.19
CA ASN A 267 13.78 14.77 3.51
C ASN A 267 13.55 14.75 2.00
N GLU A 268 13.55 13.56 1.38
CA GLU A 268 13.57 13.41 -0.07
C GLU A 268 12.26 12.89 -0.65
N SER A 269 11.41 12.27 0.17
CA SER A 269 10.13 11.76 -0.31
C SER A 269 9.12 12.88 -0.57
N ASN A 270 8.26 12.61 -1.54
CA ASN A 270 7.10 13.44 -1.86
C ASN A 270 5.91 13.21 -0.90
N ILE A 271 6.15 12.71 0.31
CA ILE A 271 5.10 12.46 1.31
C ILE A 271 5.04 13.54 2.41
N ASN A 272 5.65 14.70 2.15
CA ASN A 272 5.49 15.87 3.01
C ASN A 272 4.05 16.40 2.95
N ASN A 273 3.54 16.95 4.06
CA ASN A 273 2.16 17.40 4.24
C ASN A 273 1.11 16.27 4.28
N ILE A 274 1.45 15.14 4.91
CA ILE A 274 0.44 14.17 5.37
C ILE A 274 -0.26 14.76 6.59
N ALA A 275 -1.59 14.68 6.58
CA ALA A 275 -2.43 14.81 7.76
C ALA A 275 -3.03 13.45 8.11
N ILE A 276 -2.72 12.93 9.30
CA ILE A 276 -3.26 11.67 9.81
C ILE A 276 -4.66 11.92 10.36
N ASN A 277 -5.61 11.07 9.96
CA ASN A 277 -6.96 11.14 10.46
C ASN A 277 -7.11 10.35 11.76
N MET A 278 -6.95 11.04 12.90
CA MET A 278 -7.04 10.42 14.22
C MET A 278 -8.42 9.77 14.48
N GLU A 279 -9.49 10.32 13.91
CA GLU A 279 -10.85 9.75 14.05
C GLU A 279 -11.02 8.43 13.27
N GLN A 280 -10.15 8.15 12.30
CA GLN A 280 -10.11 6.91 11.52
C GLN A 280 -8.90 6.04 11.88
N THR A 281 -8.31 6.24 13.06
CA THR A 281 -7.17 5.44 13.51
C THR A 281 -7.63 4.29 14.39
N VAL A 282 -7.35 3.06 13.96
CA VAL A 282 -7.51 1.83 14.75
C VAL A 282 -6.24 1.64 15.58
N VAL A 283 -6.41 1.39 16.88
CA VAL A 283 -5.30 1.19 17.81
C VAL A 283 -5.52 -0.11 18.56
N SER A 284 -4.58 -1.04 18.44
CA SER A 284 -4.61 -2.30 19.19
C SER A 284 -3.32 -2.45 19.98
N LYS A 285 -3.39 -3.14 21.12
CA LYS A 285 -2.28 -3.22 22.08
C LYS A 285 -2.16 -4.61 22.69
N SER A 286 -0.93 -5.07 22.87
CA SER A 286 -0.61 -6.24 23.68
C SER A 286 0.68 -5.98 24.47
N GLY A 287 0.57 -6.00 25.81
CA GLY A 287 1.67 -5.65 26.70
C GLY A 287 2.20 -4.23 26.48
N LYS A 288 3.49 -4.13 26.12
CA LYS A 288 4.18 -2.85 25.83
C LYS A 288 4.18 -2.47 24.35
N ILE A 289 3.55 -3.28 23.51
CA ILE A 289 3.51 -3.09 22.06
C ILE A 289 2.13 -2.61 21.67
N THR A 290 2.11 -1.51 20.94
CA THR A 290 0.91 -0.97 20.30
C THR A 290 1.13 -1.02 18.80
N TRP A 291 0.12 -1.37 18.02
CA TRP A 291 0.14 -1.16 16.58
C TRP A 291 -1.09 -0.36 16.17
N ILE A 292 -0.91 0.42 15.12
CA ILE A 292 -1.96 1.29 14.60
C ILE A 292 -2.17 1.03 13.11
N MET A 293 -3.40 1.26 12.69
CA MET A 293 -3.79 1.45 11.30
C MET A 293 -4.47 2.82 11.21
N ALA A 294 -3.96 3.68 10.34
CA ALA A 294 -4.48 5.03 10.19
C ALA A 294 -4.64 5.35 8.70
N ASN A 295 -5.74 6.02 8.39
CA ASN A 295 -5.89 6.76 7.14
C ASN A 295 -5.42 8.18 7.31
N GLY A 296 -5.03 8.80 6.22
CA GLY A 296 -4.67 10.20 6.16
C GLY A 296 -4.88 10.79 4.79
N ILE A 297 -4.49 12.04 4.65
CA ILE A 297 -4.56 12.79 3.41
C ILE A 297 -3.19 13.38 3.14
N LEU A 298 -2.65 13.13 1.95
CA LEU A 298 -1.49 13.83 1.42
C LEU A 298 -1.97 15.03 0.59
N LYS A 299 -1.44 16.22 0.88
CA LYS A 299 -1.71 17.44 0.11
C LYS A 299 -0.46 17.95 -0.59
N GLN A 300 -0.52 18.02 -1.90
CA GLN A 300 0.56 18.52 -2.74
C GLN A 300 0.05 19.57 -3.72
N LYS A 301 1.00 20.30 -4.30
CA LYS A 301 0.75 21.21 -5.41
C LYS A 301 1.77 20.95 -6.49
N PHE A 302 1.29 20.78 -7.71
CA PHE A 302 2.14 20.65 -8.88
C PHE A 302 1.58 21.55 -9.98
N THR A 303 2.47 22.34 -10.58
CA THR A 303 2.20 23.05 -11.83
C THR A 303 2.28 22.09 -13.01
N GLU A 304 1.65 22.46 -14.12
CA GLU A 304 1.77 21.70 -15.36
C GLU A 304 3.22 21.62 -15.84
N GLU A 305 4.01 22.67 -15.63
CA GLU A 305 5.43 22.71 -15.98
C GLU A 305 6.25 21.71 -15.15
N GLU A 306 6.07 21.67 -13.83
CA GLU A 306 6.74 20.67 -12.96
C GLU A 306 6.42 19.22 -13.38
N LEU A 307 5.16 18.93 -13.72
CA LEU A 307 4.76 17.58 -14.16
C LEU A 307 5.39 17.21 -15.51
N VAL A 308 5.46 18.17 -16.43
CA VAL A 308 6.10 17.99 -17.73
C VAL A 308 7.61 17.82 -17.57
N GLU A 309 8.27 18.59 -16.71
CA GLU A 309 9.70 18.44 -16.40
C GLU A 309 10.01 17.05 -15.82
N CYS A 310 9.21 16.57 -14.85
CA CYS A 310 9.33 15.21 -14.33
C CYS A 310 9.17 14.16 -15.45
N CYS A 311 8.23 14.35 -16.37
CA CYS A 311 8.08 13.49 -17.53
C CYS A 311 9.35 13.49 -18.39
N MET A 312 9.90 14.66 -18.69
CA MET A 312 11.08 14.80 -19.54
C MET A 312 12.32 14.11 -18.94
N GLU A 313 12.49 14.19 -17.63
CA GLU A 313 13.53 13.45 -16.90
C GLU A 313 13.33 11.93 -17.04
N GLU A 314 12.10 11.44 -16.83
CA GLU A 314 11.76 10.02 -17.01
C GLU A 314 12.07 9.54 -18.43
N LEU A 315 11.70 10.31 -19.46
CA LEU A 315 12.01 9.98 -20.85
C LEU A 315 13.53 9.93 -21.11
N GLY A 316 14.29 10.88 -20.54
CA GLY A 316 15.75 10.87 -20.56
C GLY A 316 16.33 9.57 -20.00
N ASN A 317 15.85 9.15 -18.82
CA ASN A 317 16.26 7.90 -18.19
C ASN A 317 15.87 6.66 -19.01
N LEU A 318 14.70 6.67 -19.67
CA LEU A 318 14.27 5.58 -20.55
C LEU A 318 15.16 5.44 -21.78
N PHE A 319 15.65 6.54 -22.36
CA PHE A 319 16.57 6.49 -23.50
C PHE A 319 17.88 5.79 -23.16
N GLU A 320 18.41 6.03 -21.95
CA GLU A 320 19.65 5.42 -21.46
C GLU A 320 19.47 3.99 -20.89
N SER A 321 18.22 3.52 -20.75
CA SER A 321 17.95 2.19 -20.19
C SER A 321 18.33 1.04 -21.13
N ASN A 322 18.50 -0.17 -20.57
CA ASN A 322 18.78 -1.40 -21.33
C ASN A 322 17.53 -2.07 -21.95
N LEU A 323 16.37 -1.40 -21.90
CA LEU A 323 15.12 -1.95 -22.45
C LEU A 323 15.18 -2.07 -23.98
N ALA A 324 14.46 -3.04 -24.54
CA ALA A 324 14.27 -3.13 -25.98
C ALA A 324 13.51 -1.91 -26.52
N SER A 325 13.78 -1.49 -27.76
CA SER A 325 13.16 -0.29 -28.34
C SER A 325 11.63 -0.30 -28.31
N LYS A 326 11.00 -1.47 -28.49
CA LYS A 326 9.54 -1.64 -28.40
C LYS A 326 9.01 -1.32 -27.00
N GLU A 327 9.66 -1.83 -25.95
CA GLU A 327 9.29 -1.53 -24.57
C GLU A 327 9.56 -0.06 -24.22
N LYS A 328 10.67 0.52 -24.70
CA LYS A 328 10.93 1.97 -24.55
C LYS A 328 9.80 2.80 -25.14
N LEU A 329 9.40 2.53 -26.39
CA LEU A 329 8.30 3.25 -27.05
C LEU A 329 6.98 3.14 -26.27
N PHE A 330 6.68 1.95 -25.75
CA PHE A 330 5.51 1.71 -24.92
C PHE A 330 5.55 2.52 -23.61
N SER A 331 6.66 2.44 -22.86
CA SER A 331 6.86 3.23 -21.63
C SER A 331 6.76 4.73 -21.90
N ILE A 332 7.39 5.24 -22.97
CA ILE A 332 7.33 6.66 -23.36
C ILE A 332 5.88 7.11 -23.60
N GLN A 333 5.10 6.36 -24.40
CA GLN A 333 3.70 6.70 -24.68
C GLN A 333 2.87 6.73 -23.40
N ARG A 334 3.05 5.74 -22.52
CA ARG A 334 2.35 5.64 -21.24
C ARG A 334 2.68 6.81 -20.32
N SER A 335 3.95 7.15 -20.16
CA SER A 335 4.38 8.24 -19.26
C SER A 335 3.84 9.59 -19.74
N ILE A 336 3.89 9.87 -21.05
CA ILE A 336 3.27 11.06 -21.63
C ILE A 336 1.75 11.08 -21.37
N ALA A 337 1.06 9.96 -21.61
CA ALA A 337 -0.38 9.89 -21.41
C ALA A 337 -0.77 10.09 -19.93
N TYR A 338 0.03 9.55 -19.00
CA TYR A 338 -0.20 9.71 -17.56
C TYR A 338 -0.02 11.17 -17.14
N VAL A 339 1.05 11.83 -17.58
CA VAL A 339 1.29 13.24 -17.25
C VAL A 339 0.20 14.13 -17.82
N LEU A 340 -0.31 13.87 -19.03
CA LEU A 340 -1.45 14.60 -19.58
C LEU A 340 -2.74 14.41 -18.75
N LYS A 341 -2.99 13.19 -18.25
CA LYS A 341 -4.07 12.92 -17.29
C LYS A 341 -3.87 13.77 -16.04
N GLU A 342 -2.67 13.75 -15.46
CA GLU A 342 -2.39 14.48 -14.25
C GLU A 342 -2.50 16.01 -14.43
N CYS A 343 -2.00 16.57 -15.53
CA CYS A 343 -2.13 18.00 -15.88
C CYS A 343 -3.59 18.43 -16.06
N SER A 344 -4.47 17.51 -16.50
CA SER A 344 -5.90 17.82 -16.66
C SER A 344 -6.67 17.98 -15.35
N SER A 345 -6.08 17.53 -14.23
CA SER A 345 -6.70 17.51 -12.91
C SER A 345 -6.49 18.80 -12.10
N GLY A 346 -5.70 19.75 -12.64
CA GLY A 346 -5.38 21.02 -11.98
C GLY A 346 -4.15 20.94 -11.06
N TYR A 347 -3.97 22.00 -10.27
CA TYR A 347 -2.74 22.23 -9.50
C TYR A 347 -2.76 21.67 -8.07
N ASN A 348 -3.94 21.38 -7.52
CA ASN A 348 -4.08 20.77 -6.19
C ASN A 348 -4.11 19.25 -6.33
N TYR A 349 -3.39 18.58 -5.44
CA TYR A 349 -3.25 17.14 -5.41
C TYR A 349 -3.58 16.66 -4.01
N THR A 350 -4.82 16.25 -3.80
CA THR A 350 -5.28 15.69 -2.53
C THR A 350 -5.51 14.20 -2.72
N CYS A 351 -4.67 13.38 -2.09
CA CYS A 351 -4.71 11.93 -2.23
C CYS A 351 -4.93 11.27 -0.86
N PRO A 352 -5.74 10.21 -0.77
CA PRO A 352 -5.78 9.37 0.42
C PRO A 352 -4.44 8.66 0.59
N ILE A 353 -3.94 8.58 1.82
CA ILE A 353 -2.75 7.79 2.17
C ILE A 353 -3.06 6.93 3.38
N ARG A 354 -2.39 5.78 3.47
CA ARG A 354 -2.57 4.83 4.56
C ARG A 354 -1.26 4.63 5.29
N MET A 355 -1.35 4.43 6.59
CA MET A 355 -0.22 4.24 7.47
C MET A 355 -0.52 3.12 8.46
N THR A 356 0.35 2.12 8.53
CA THR A 356 0.37 1.18 9.65
C THR A 356 1.68 1.30 10.39
N ALA A 357 1.67 1.21 11.72
CA ALA A 357 2.89 1.34 12.49
C ALA A 357 2.90 0.46 13.73
N VAL A 358 4.10 0.02 14.11
CA VAL A 358 4.35 -0.65 15.40
C VAL A 358 5.08 0.33 16.30
N ILE A 359 4.52 0.54 17.49
CA ILE A 359 4.96 1.51 18.48
C ILE A 359 5.34 0.76 19.76
N LEU A 360 6.55 1.02 20.24
CA LEU A 360 7.09 0.46 21.47
C LEU A 360 6.90 1.48 22.59
N ASN A 361 6.46 1.02 23.75
CA ASN A 361 6.56 1.80 24.99
C ASN A 361 7.88 1.46 25.70
N LYS A 362 8.91 2.29 25.50
CA LYS A 362 10.24 2.15 26.09
C LYS A 362 10.50 3.28 27.08
N GLU A 363 10.84 2.94 28.32
CA GLU A 363 11.21 3.93 29.36
C GLU A 363 10.16 5.06 29.47
N ASP A 364 8.87 4.69 29.44
CA ASP A 364 7.72 5.61 29.47
C ASP A 364 7.66 6.58 28.27
N ARG A 365 8.35 6.25 27.17
CA ARG A 365 8.31 6.97 25.90
C ARG A 365 7.75 6.09 24.78
N LEU A 366 6.82 6.64 24.01
CA LEU A 366 6.36 6.04 22.77
C LEU A 366 7.40 6.28 21.66
N VAL A 367 7.75 5.22 20.94
CA VAL A 367 8.63 5.29 19.77
C VAL A 367 8.16 4.33 18.69
N PHE A 368 8.22 4.73 17.44
CA PHE A 368 8.04 3.84 16.30
C PHE A 368 9.18 2.83 16.23
N ASN A 369 8.84 1.57 16.08
CA ASN A 369 9.76 0.58 15.52
C ASN A 369 9.63 0.54 14.00
N SER A 370 8.40 0.47 13.49
CA SER A 370 8.15 0.37 12.06
C SER A 370 7.00 1.28 11.65
N ILE A 371 7.10 1.84 10.45
CA ILE A 371 5.99 2.50 9.76
C ILE A 371 5.91 1.92 8.34
N HIS A 372 4.72 1.73 7.82
CA HIS A 372 4.46 1.34 6.45
C HIS A 372 3.41 2.27 5.85
N PHE A 373 3.85 3.09 4.89
CA PHE A 373 2.98 3.97 4.11
C PHE A 373 2.57 3.29 2.81
N SER A 374 1.33 3.48 2.40
CA SER A 374 0.86 3.06 1.08
C SER A 374 -0.20 4.01 0.52
N PHE A 375 -0.28 4.11 -0.80
CA PHE A 375 -1.44 4.67 -1.47
C PHE A 375 -2.45 3.56 -1.75
N PRO A 376 -3.76 3.86 -1.72
CA PRO A 376 -4.76 3.00 -2.33
C PRO A 376 -4.41 2.70 -3.80
N PHE A 377 -4.57 1.44 -4.19
CA PHE A 377 -4.25 0.91 -5.52
C PHE A 377 -5.46 0.12 -6.03
N TYR A 378 -6.01 0.55 -7.16
CA TYR A 378 -7.26 0.03 -7.72
C TYR A 378 -7.07 -0.73 -9.01
N TRP A 379 -6.37 -0.11 -9.96
CA TRP A 379 -6.39 -0.62 -11.32
C TRP A 379 -5.13 -1.44 -11.60
N LEU A 380 -5.31 -2.74 -11.77
CA LEU A 380 -4.29 -3.66 -12.26
C LEU A 380 -4.30 -3.63 -13.79
N LEU A 381 -3.72 -2.57 -14.36
CA LEU A 381 -3.61 -2.38 -15.81
C LEU A 381 -2.23 -2.82 -16.31
N GLU A 382 -2.20 -3.58 -17.40
CA GLU A 382 -0.95 -4.06 -18.00
C GLU A 382 0.08 -2.94 -18.13
N GLY A 383 1.25 -3.13 -17.50
CA GLY A 383 2.32 -2.14 -17.53
C GLY A 383 2.00 -0.81 -16.85
N LYS A 384 1.12 -0.72 -15.85
CA LYS A 384 0.94 0.53 -15.08
C LYS A 384 2.10 0.85 -14.15
N VAL A 385 2.64 -0.18 -13.51
CA VAL A 385 3.86 -0.09 -12.69
C VAL A 385 4.96 -0.72 -13.53
N ASP A 386 6.08 -0.01 -13.68
CA ASP A 386 7.27 -0.62 -14.24
C ASP A 386 7.68 -1.75 -13.31
N GLY A 387 7.62 -2.98 -13.82
CA GLY A 387 8.19 -4.13 -13.15
C GLY A 387 9.59 -3.72 -12.69
N ILE A 388 9.81 -3.77 -11.38
CA ILE A 388 11.04 -3.35 -10.73
C ILE A 388 12.23 -3.90 -11.52
N LYS A 389 13.29 -3.09 -11.63
CA LYS A 389 14.63 -3.57 -12.01
C LYS A 389 14.93 -4.84 -11.21
N LEU A 390 14.81 -6.01 -11.84
CA LEU A 390 15.25 -7.28 -11.26
C LEU A 390 16.75 -7.25 -11.01
#